data_AF-A0A661K0L1-F1
#
_entry.id   AF-A0A661K0L1-F1
#
_cell.length_a   1.000
_cell.length_b   1.000
_cell.length_c   1.000
_cell.angle_alpha   90.00
_cell.angle_beta   90.00
_cell.angle_gamma   90.00
#
_symmetry.space_group_name_H-M   'P 1'
#
loop_
_entity.id
_entity.type
_entity.pdbx_description
1 polymer ?
#
loop_
_entity_poly.entity_id
_entity_poly.type
_entity_poly.pdbx_seq_one_letter_code
_entity_poly.pdbx_strand_id
1 'polypeptide(L)'
;MRQIHLISFLIIFVIGTADAYAVDLNILVPSGTDGVELLSPGTPQVLSHMRRELKANLDSLARKHDIIRLKAEADSAGVLYASRKKEYETRVNKIKEYYISKLVIRITNARAVIAPDASVMGEVSFCYTARNSSDRVIASVTYRPRIGSIFVPTPSPLVLEFLDPGTLKFGLAPGKEVSVNIDQPERLSFFIGELSAKDIDYIRRNISREFHLDVVDIRFADKVGYKDQTKIMDVSQAFAGRLRPLMESLRQLHAMAREKDAMYKEALLEYNNEKAELLKEFVTNATSLKHSALRYKCRAQGSGRFTVEGVAPGRYVLYANRPNGMAIFYTVDVKAKAQTIKVQSIRKDPFMP
;
A
#
# COMPACT_ATOMS: atom_id res chain seq x y z
N MET A 1 -24.40 -90.88 16.74
CA MET A 1 -24.16 -89.44 17.01
C MET A 1 -24.94 -88.61 16.00
N ARG A 2 -25.98 -87.93 16.50
CA ARG A 2 -26.63 -86.66 16.07
C ARG A 2 -26.48 -86.21 14.61
N GLN A 3 -27.52 -86.37 13.77
CA GLN A 3 -28.69 -85.51 13.51
C GLN A 3 -28.42 -84.37 12.49
N ILE A 4 -29.03 -84.51 11.31
CA ILE A 4 -29.19 -83.52 10.22
C ILE A 4 -30.33 -82.56 10.59
N HIS A 5 -30.10 -81.25 10.47
CA HIS A 5 -31.10 -80.19 10.20
C HIS A 5 -30.30 -79.05 9.52
N LEU A 6 -30.42 -78.77 8.22
CA LEU A 6 -31.52 -78.12 7.49
C LEU A 6 -32.25 -77.03 8.30
N ILE A 7 -31.82 -75.77 8.10
CA ILE A 7 -32.69 -74.60 8.27
C ILE A 7 -32.50 -73.72 7.03
N SER A 8 -33.21 -74.08 5.96
CA SER A 8 -33.84 -73.12 5.07
C SER A 8 -35.24 -72.91 5.65
N PHE A 9 -35.60 -71.68 6.03
CA PHE A 9 -36.90 -71.06 5.76
C PHE A 9 -37.07 -69.71 6.49
N LEU A 10 -37.63 -68.74 5.74
CA LEU A 10 -38.65 -67.77 6.18
C LEU A 10 -38.14 -66.58 7.04
N ILE A 11 -38.48 -65.31 6.81
CA ILE A 11 -39.74 -64.72 6.34
C ILE A 11 -39.42 -63.40 5.61
N ILE A 12 -39.82 -63.32 4.33
CA ILE A 12 -40.26 -62.06 3.70
C ILE A 12 -41.51 -61.62 4.46
N PHE A 13 -41.43 -60.59 5.31
CA PHE A 13 -42.56 -59.75 5.73
C PHE A 13 -42.01 -58.50 6.43
N VAL A 14 -41.62 -57.52 5.63
CA VAL A 14 -42.00 -56.13 5.92
C VAL A 14 -42.69 -55.61 4.66
N ILE A 15 -43.83 -56.23 4.32
CA ILE A 15 -44.97 -55.49 3.79
C ILE A 15 -45.63 -54.88 5.02
N GLY A 16 -44.94 -53.91 5.63
CA GLY A 16 -45.58 -52.92 6.46
C GLY A 16 -45.99 -51.84 5.49
N THR A 17 -47.29 -51.68 5.29
CA THR A 17 -47.91 -50.55 4.60
C THR A 17 -47.51 -49.26 5.31
N ALA A 18 -46.31 -48.76 5.02
CA ALA A 18 -46.15 -47.32 4.94
C ALA A 18 -46.92 -46.96 3.68
N ASP A 19 -48.18 -46.59 3.84
CA ASP A 19 -48.75 -45.59 2.96
C ASP A 19 -47.71 -44.47 2.93
N ALA A 20 -46.89 -44.47 1.88
CA ALA A 20 -46.00 -43.38 1.57
C ALA A 20 -46.94 -42.26 1.15
N TYR A 21 -47.54 -41.58 2.14
CA TYR A 21 -48.33 -40.39 1.93
C TYR A 21 -47.38 -39.35 1.39
N ALA A 22 -47.20 -39.36 0.07
CA ALA A 22 -46.52 -38.34 -0.65
C ALA A 22 -47.34 -37.07 -0.45
N VAL A 23 -46.73 -36.01 0.09
CA VAL A 23 -47.41 -34.78 0.44
C VAL A 23 -46.96 -33.64 -0.46
N ASP A 24 -47.89 -32.72 -0.72
CA ASP A 24 -47.57 -31.46 -1.35
C ASP A 24 -46.96 -30.51 -0.30
N LEU A 25 -45.76 -30.04 -0.62
CA LEU A 25 -44.98 -29.16 0.22
C LEU A 25 -44.98 -27.75 -0.36
N ASN A 26 -45.65 -26.83 0.31
CA ASN A 26 -45.62 -25.41 -0.03
C ASN A 26 -44.45 -24.74 0.68
N ILE A 27 -43.61 -24.02 -0.08
CA ILE A 27 -42.38 -23.40 0.40
C ILE A 27 -42.43 -21.91 0.07
N LEU A 28 -42.27 -21.09 1.10
CA LEU A 28 -42.19 -19.64 1.02
C LEU A 28 -40.76 -19.21 1.34
N VAL A 29 -40.09 -18.61 0.36
CA VAL A 29 -38.72 -18.08 0.46
C VAL A 29 -38.68 -16.61 0.03
N PRO A 30 -37.64 -15.83 0.40
CA PRO A 30 -37.51 -14.45 -0.04
C PRO A 30 -37.41 -14.35 -1.57
N SER A 31 -37.87 -13.21 -2.11
CA SER A 31 -37.83 -12.92 -3.54
C SER A 31 -36.40 -12.93 -4.11
N GLY A 32 -36.28 -13.19 -5.41
CA GLY A 32 -35.00 -13.32 -6.12
C GLY A 32 -34.38 -14.71 -6.03
N THR A 33 -35.22 -15.74 -5.93
CA THR A 33 -34.83 -17.16 -5.93
C THR A 33 -35.54 -17.82 -7.12
N ASP A 34 -34.81 -18.51 -7.99
CA ASP A 34 -35.37 -19.08 -9.25
C ASP A 34 -35.81 -20.55 -9.12
N GLY A 35 -35.37 -21.21 -8.05
CA GLY A 35 -35.64 -22.62 -7.81
C GLY A 35 -35.34 -23.04 -6.38
N VAL A 36 -36.03 -24.08 -5.94
CA VAL A 36 -35.85 -24.69 -4.62
C VAL A 36 -35.54 -26.18 -4.81
N GLU A 37 -34.57 -26.66 -4.03
CA GLU A 37 -34.12 -28.05 -4.01
C GLU A 37 -34.28 -28.60 -2.59
N LEU A 38 -34.75 -29.84 -2.48
CA LEU A 38 -34.70 -30.61 -1.24
C LEU A 38 -33.56 -31.61 -1.37
N LEU A 39 -32.55 -31.45 -0.52
CA LEU A 39 -31.38 -32.30 -0.44
C LEU A 39 -31.49 -33.29 0.72
N SER A 40 -30.68 -34.33 0.67
CA SER A 40 -30.56 -35.33 1.74
C SER A 40 -30.21 -34.69 3.09
N PRO A 41 -30.69 -35.23 4.22
CA PRO A 41 -30.44 -34.67 5.54
C PRO A 41 -28.97 -34.72 5.98
N GLY A 42 -28.14 -35.57 5.35
CA GLY A 42 -26.70 -35.72 5.63
C GLY A 42 -25.80 -34.71 4.92
N THR A 43 -26.33 -33.94 3.97
CA THR A 43 -25.56 -32.96 3.18
C THR A 43 -24.78 -31.94 4.04
N PRO A 44 -25.32 -31.37 5.14
CA PRO A 44 -24.60 -30.41 5.97
C PRO A 44 -23.34 -31.00 6.60
N GLN A 45 -23.40 -32.26 7.04
CA GLN A 45 -22.29 -32.95 7.70
C GLN A 45 -21.16 -33.22 6.71
N VAL A 46 -21.51 -33.67 5.49
CA VAL A 46 -20.51 -33.88 4.42
C VAL A 46 -19.87 -32.56 4.02
N LEU A 47 -20.64 -31.48 3.81
CA LEU A 47 -20.09 -30.16 3.52
C LEU A 47 -19.18 -29.63 4.64
N SER A 48 -19.55 -29.85 5.91
CA SER A 48 -18.72 -29.47 7.05
C SER A 48 -17.39 -30.25 7.07
N HIS A 49 -17.43 -31.54 6.74
CA HIS A 49 -16.22 -32.35 6.59
C HIS A 49 -15.31 -31.82 5.46
N MET A 50 -15.87 -31.61 4.26
CA MET A 50 -15.13 -31.07 3.11
C MET A 50 -14.52 -29.69 3.38
N ARG A 51 -15.22 -28.81 4.12
CA ARG A 51 -14.67 -27.50 4.51
C ARG A 51 -13.51 -27.60 5.49
N ARG A 52 -13.58 -28.54 6.44
CA ARG A 52 -12.47 -28.79 7.36
C ARG A 52 -11.26 -29.33 6.62
N GLU A 53 -11.48 -30.24 5.68
CA GLU A 53 -10.42 -30.78 4.83
C GLU A 53 -9.79 -29.69 3.94
N LEU A 54 -10.60 -28.89 3.23
CA LEU A 54 -10.11 -27.73 2.47
C LEU A 54 -9.27 -26.80 3.35
N LYS A 55 -9.76 -26.47 4.56
CA LYS A 55 -8.99 -25.63 5.51
C LYS A 55 -7.67 -26.28 5.89
N ALA A 56 -7.66 -27.56 6.24
CA ALA A 56 -6.45 -28.28 6.60
C ALA A 56 -5.43 -28.30 5.43
N ASN A 57 -5.92 -28.50 4.20
CA ASN A 57 -5.11 -28.48 2.99
C ASN A 57 -4.54 -27.08 2.71
N LEU A 58 -5.34 -26.03 2.85
CA LEU A 58 -4.87 -24.64 2.71
C LEU A 58 -3.82 -24.28 3.79
N ASP A 59 -4.06 -24.69 5.05
CA ASP A 59 -3.10 -24.48 6.14
C ASP A 59 -1.80 -25.27 5.90
N SER A 60 -1.89 -26.48 5.35
CA SER A 60 -0.74 -27.30 4.94
C SER A 60 0.02 -26.67 3.77
N LEU A 61 -0.70 -26.17 2.76
CA LEU A 61 -0.15 -25.52 1.59
C LEU A 61 0.60 -24.23 1.97
N ALA A 62 0.03 -23.43 2.88
CA ALA A 62 0.69 -22.23 3.40
C ALA A 62 1.99 -22.56 4.16
N ARG A 63 2.05 -23.71 4.85
CA ARG A 63 3.28 -24.22 5.50
C ARG A 63 4.28 -24.77 4.50
N LYS A 64 3.84 -25.53 3.49
CA LYS A 64 4.69 -26.04 2.40
C LYS A 64 5.48 -24.91 1.73
N HIS A 65 4.80 -23.78 1.51
CA HIS A 65 5.36 -22.59 0.87
C HIS A 65 5.97 -21.57 1.85
N ASP A 66 6.05 -21.89 3.15
CA ASP A 66 6.64 -21.02 4.18
C ASP A 66 6.12 -19.56 4.18
N ILE A 67 4.88 -19.32 3.74
CA ILE A 67 4.33 -17.99 3.45
C ILE A 67 4.47 -17.04 4.65
N ILE A 68 4.18 -17.53 5.86
CA ILE A 68 4.24 -16.73 7.09
C ILE A 68 5.70 -16.34 7.42
N ARG A 69 6.62 -17.30 7.31
CA ARG A 69 8.05 -17.09 7.62
C ARG A 69 8.67 -16.12 6.61
N LEU A 70 8.48 -16.38 5.31
CA LEU A 70 9.03 -15.54 4.24
C LEU A 70 8.48 -14.12 4.29
N LYS A 71 7.19 -13.96 4.60
CA LYS A 71 6.59 -12.63 4.80
C LYS A 71 7.27 -11.89 5.96
N ALA A 72 7.42 -12.54 7.10
CA ALA A 72 8.05 -11.93 8.27
C ALA A 72 9.51 -11.55 8.01
N GLU A 73 10.26 -12.37 7.27
CA GLU A 73 11.63 -12.07 6.85
C GLU A 73 11.69 -10.86 5.90
N ALA A 74 10.81 -10.80 4.90
CA ALA A 74 10.73 -9.68 3.97
C ALA A 74 10.36 -8.36 4.69
N ASP A 75 9.35 -8.39 5.56
CA ASP A 75 8.93 -7.23 6.35
C ASP A 75 10.06 -6.76 7.28
N SER A 76 10.73 -7.68 7.98
CA SER A 76 11.87 -7.37 8.85
C SER A 76 13.05 -6.77 8.09
N ALA A 77 13.42 -7.34 6.94
CA ALA A 77 14.48 -6.80 6.08
C ALA A 77 14.13 -5.39 5.57
N GLY A 78 12.86 -5.16 5.22
CA GLY A 78 12.36 -3.84 4.84
C GLY A 78 12.49 -2.80 5.96
N VAL A 79 12.14 -3.17 7.20
CA VAL A 79 12.31 -2.29 8.38
C VAL A 79 13.78 -1.96 8.63
N LEU A 80 14.67 -2.94 8.57
CA LEU A 80 16.12 -2.73 8.75
C LEU A 80 16.69 -1.78 7.69
N TYR A 81 16.32 -1.97 6.43
CA TYR A 81 16.71 -1.08 5.33
C TYR A 81 16.20 0.35 5.57
N ALA A 82 14.91 0.52 5.90
CA ALA A 82 14.32 1.84 6.15
C ALA A 82 14.99 2.56 7.32
N SER A 83 15.28 1.84 8.40
CA SER A 83 16.01 2.36 9.56
C SER A 83 17.41 2.85 9.18
N ARG A 84 18.19 2.02 8.46
CA ARG A 84 19.54 2.41 8.02
C ARG A 84 19.51 3.57 7.02
N LYS A 85 18.52 3.63 6.13
CA LYS A 85 18.34 4.74 5.20
C LYS A 85 18.12 6.05 5.96
N LYS A 86 17.24 6.05 6.96
CA LYS A 86 16.98 7.21 7.82
C LYS A 86 18.23 7.64 8.59
N GLU A 87 19.03 6.69 9.08
CA GLU A 87 20.30 7.00 9.74
C GLU A 87 21.30 7.67 8.79
N TYR A 88 21.44 7.14 7.57
CA TYR A 88 22.27 7.73 6.52
C TYR A 88 21.84 9.17 6.21
N GLU A 89 20.54 9.39 5.94
CA GLU A 89 19.98 10.72 5.66
C GLU A 89 20.17 11.69 6.83
N THR A 90 19.97 11.21 8.07
CA THR A 90 20.21 11.99 9.28
C THR A 90 21.69 12.39 9.39
N ARG A 91 22.62 11.47 9.07
CA ARG A 91 24.05 11.76 9.10
C ARG A 91 24.45 12.79 8.05
N VAL A 92 23.92 12.67 6.82
CA VAL A 92 24.10 13.65 5.75
C VAL A 92 23.57 15.03 6.19
N ASN A 93 22.36 15.09 6.74
CA ASN A 93 21.77 16.34 7.19
C ASN A 93 22.56 16.97 8.35
N LYS A 94 23.04 16.20 9.33
CA LYS A 94 23.90 16.72 10.40
C LYS A 94 25.21 17.30 9.87
N ILE A 95 25.82 16.67 8.86
CA ILE A 95 27.01 17.22 8.21
C ILE A 95 26.64 18.54 7.51
N LYS A 96 25.56 18.53 6.73
CA LYS A 96 25.06 19.72 6.02
C LYS A 96 24.84 20.90 6.98
N GLU A 97 24.08 20.69 8.05
CA GLU A 97 23.79 21.71 9.08
C GLU A 97 25.07 22.21 9.76
N TYR A 98 26.00 21.31 10.08
CA TYR A 98 27.30 21.71 10.62
C TYR A 98 28.05 22.66 9.67
N TYR A 99 28.15 22.35 8.38
CA TYR A 99 28.86 23.22 7.43
C TYR A 99 28.11 24.51 7.11
N ILE A 100 26.78 24.49 7.05
CA ILE A 100 25.96 25.71 6.95
C ILE A 100 26.22 26.61 8.17
N SER A 101 26.27 26.05 9.39
CA SER A 101 26.55 26.83 10.61
C SER A 101 27.94 27.47 10.64
N LYS A 102 28.88 26.96 9.85
CA LYS A 102 30.25 27.49 9.72
C LYS A 102 30.39 28.52 8.60
N LEU A 103 29.34 28.74 7.82
CA LEU A 103 29.29 29.74 6.77
C LEU A 103 28.50 30.95 7.25
N VAL A 104 29.15 32.11 7.30
CA VAL A 104 28.51 33.36 7.70
C VAL A 104 28.28 34.18 6.43
N ILE A 105 27.03 34.41 6.05
CA ILE A 105 26.65 35.32 4.96
C ILE A 105 25.98 36.53 5.57
N ARG A 106 26.53 37.72 5.30
CA ARG A 106 25.98 39.00 5.72
C ARG A 106 25.54 39.77 4.49
N ILE A 107 24.25 40.12 4.43
CA ILE A 107 23.74 41.05 3.43
C ILE A 107 24.22 42.46 3.82
N THR A 108 24.93 43.12 2.92
CA THR A 108 25.43 44.48 3.14
C THR A 108 24.51 45.53 2.51
N ASN A 109 23.80 45.18 1.44
CA ASN A 109 22.78 46.01 0.82
C ASN A 109 21.77 45.12 0.06
N ALA A 110 20.51 45.54 -0.03
CA ALA A 110 19.50 44.90 -0.86
C ALA A 110 18.49 45.94 -1.38
N ARG A 111 18.07 45.78 -2.64
CA ARG A 111 17.12 46.66 -3.32
C ARG A 111 16.13 45.83 -4.14
N ALA A 112 14.88 46.29 -4.20
CA ALA A 112 13.88 45.76 -5.12
C ALA A 112 13.49 46.82 -6.14
N VAL A 113 13.33 46.40 -7.39
CA VAL A 113 12.69 47.16 -8.47
C VAL A 113 11.42 46.40 -8.85
N ILE A 114 10.26 46.98 -8.55
CA ILE A 114 8.94 46.35 -8.79
C ILE A 114 8.17 47.23 -9.76
N ALA A 115 7.70 46.63 -10.86
CA ALA A 115 6.97 47.34 -11.90
C ALA A 115 5.71 48.05 -11.34
N PRO A 116 5.39 49.26 -11.82
CA PRO A 116 4.30 50.08 -11.27
C PRO A 116 2.89 49.62 -11.70
N ASP A 117 2.77 48.80 -12.74
CA ASP A 117 1.54 48.53 -13.48
C ASP A 117 1.12 47.06 -13.38
N ALA A 118 0.43 46.69 -12.28
CA ALA A 118 -0.27 45.41 -12.03
C ALA A 118 0.50 44.10 -12.37
N SER A 119 1.77 44.21 -12.71
CA SER A 119 2.64 43.12 -13.07
C SER A 119 3.17 42.56 -11.77
N VAL A 120 2.90 41.28 -11.59
CA VAL A 120 3.18 40.55 -10.37
C VAL A 120 4.68 40.26 -10.19
N MET A 121 5.53 41.02 -10.90
CA MET A 121 6.94 40.76 -11.11
C MET A 121 7.80 41.91 -10.61
N GLY A 122 8.89 41.55 -9.94
CA GLY A 122 9.94 42.47 -9.54
C GLY A 122 11.30 41.81 -9.65
N GLU A 123 12.35 42.62 -9.57
CA GLU A 123 13.72 42.18 -9.48
C GLU A 123 14.29 42.59 -8.12
N VAL A 124 14.94 41.66 -7.43
CA VAL A 124 15.70 41.94 -6.20
C VAL A 124 17.17 41.81 -6.52
N SER A 125 17.97 42.82 -6.17
CA SER A 125 19.43 42.79 -6.27
C SER A 125 20.03 43.02 -4.89
N PHE A 126 21.14 42.35 -4.56
CA PHE A 126 21.78 42.49 -3.25
C PHE A 126 23.30 42.36 -3.29
N CYS A 127 23.95 42.87 -2.24
CA CYS A 127 25.36 42.71 -1.94
C CYS A 127 25.55 41.86 -0.69
N TYR A 128 26.66 41.15 -0.63
CA TYR A 128 26.95 40.30 0.52
C TYR A 128 28.45 40.20 0.82
N THR A 129 28.73 39.85 2.05
CA THR A 129 30.02 39.31 2.49
C THR A 129 29.79 37.89 3.00
N ALA A 130 30.57 36.92 2.49
CA ALA A 130 30.53 35.54 2.95
C ALA A 130 31.87 35.11 3.52
N ARG A 131 31.87 34.55 4.73
CA ARG A 131 33.05 34.02 5.41
C ARG A 131 32.89 32.53 5.70
N ASN A 132 33.85 31.74 5.25
CA ASN A 132 33.89 30.31 5.49
C ASN A 132 34.79 29.99 6.69
N SER A 133 34.18 29.53 7.78
CA SER A 133 34.89 29.10 9.00
C SER A 133 34.98 27.58 9.12
N SER A 134 34.76 26.85 8.02
CA SER A 134 34.90 25.40 7.94
C SER A 134 36.26 24.97 7.41
N ASP A 135 36.48 23.65 7.36
CA ASP A 135 37.69 23.00 6.84
C ASP A 135 37.57 22.58 5.35
N ARG A 136 36.52 23.02 4.64
CA ARG A 136 36.28 22.68 3.22
C ARG A 136 36.16 23.90 2.33
N VAL A 137 36.43 23.74 1.03
CA VAL A 137 36.10 24.76 0.03
C VAL A 137 34.60 24.70 -0.25
N ILE A 138 33.90 25.80 0.01
CA ILE A 138 32.45 25.90 -0.23
C ILE A 138 32.24 26.47 -1.63
N ALA A 139 31.56 25.72 -2.48
CA ALA A 139 31.28 26.06 -3.87
C ALA A 139 30.14 27.07 -3.98
N SER A 140 29.01 26.70 -3.39
CA SER A 140 27.77 27.47 -3.47
C SER A 140 26.83 27.06 -2.34
N VAL A 141 25.82 27.89 -2.12
CA VAL A 141 24.67 27.54 -1.30
C VAL A 141 23.39 27.63 -2.10
N THR A 142 22.44 26.76 -1.79
CA THR A 142 21.05 26.94 -2.19
C THR A 142 20.33 27.64 -1.06
N TYR A 143 19.55 28.67 -1.38
CA TYR A 143 18.88 29.50 -0.38
C TYR A 143 17.45 29.85 -0.79
N ARG A 144 16.67 30.25 0.23
CA ARG A 144 15.37 30.90 0.07
C ARG A 144 15.49 32.35 0.53
N PRO A 145 15.12 33.32 -0.31
CA PRO A 145 15.11 34.72 0.10
C PRO A 145 13.98 34.98 1.11
N ARG A 146 14.28 35.77 2.14
CA ARG A 146 13.32 36.18 3.17
C ARG A 146 13.46 37.67 3.45
N ILE A 147 12.34 38.35 3.67
CA ILE A 147 12.30 39.74 4.14
C ILE A 147 11.49 39.75 5.44
N GLY A 148 12.15 40.02 6.56
CA GLY A 148 11.51 39.90 7.87
C GLY A 148 11.05 38.46 8.10
N SER A 149 9.78 38.23 8.42
CA SER A 149 9.22 36.87 8.55
C SER A 149 8.67 36.28 7.24
N ILE A 150 8.74 37.00 6.12
CA ILE A 150 8.07 36.63 4.87
C ILE A 150 9.05 35.96 3.91
N PHE A 151 8.74 34.72 3.52
CA PHE A 151 9.44 34.08 2.40
C PHE A 151 9.06 34.76 1.11
N VAL A 152 10.07 35.20 0.37
CA VAL A 152 9.87 35.81 -0.93
C VAL A 152 9.56 34.68 -1.93
N PRO A 153 8.40 34.69 -2.61
CA PRO A 153 8.02 33.63 -3.53
C PRO A 153 8.98 33.63 -4.73
N THR A 154 9.72 32.53 -4.86
CA THR A 154 10.54 32.25 -6.03
C THR A 154 10.07 30.93 -6.65
N PRO A 155 10.08 30.81 -7.99
CA PRO A 155 9.61 29.60 -8.68
C PRO A 155 10.47 28.37 -8.36
N SER A 156 11.72 28.59 -7.95
CA SER A 156 12.64 27.55 -7.49
C SER A 156 13.60 28.10 -6.43
N PRO A 157 14.25 27.23 -5.61
CA PRO A 157 15.35 27.64 -4.74
C PRO A 157 16.49 28.27 -5.54
N LEU A 158 17.05 29.34 -5.00
CA LEU A 158 18.11 30.11 -5.67
C LEU A 158 19.49 29.58 -5.28
N VAL A 159 20.48 29.77 -6.15
CA VAL A 159 21.86 29.37 -5.91
C VAL A 159 22.74 30.61 -5.81
N LEU A 160 23.51 30.70 -4.72
CA LEU A 160 24.57 31.69 -4.56
C LEU A 160 25.91 31.00 -4.78
N GLU A 161 26.56 31.30 -5.89
CA GLU A 161 27.91 30.82 -6.20
C GLU A 161 28.97 31.74 -5.56
N PHE A 162 29.95 31.15 -4.88
CA PHE A 162 31.06 31.91 -4.31
C PHE A 162 32.16 32.05 -5.36
N LEU A 163 32.17 33.19 -6.03
CA LEU A 163 33.14 33.58 -7.05
C LEU A 163 33.96 34.77 -6.54
N ASP A 164 35.28 34.66 -6.59
CA ASP A 164 36.16 35.80 -6.33
C ASP A 164 36.06 36.79 -7.50
N PRO A 165 35.64 38.05 -7.29
CA PRO A 165 35.36 38.98 -8.39
C PRO A 165 36.62 39.46 -9.11
N GLY A 166 37.79 39.45 -8.46
CA GLY A 166 39.05 39.90 -9.07
C GLY A 166 39.74 38.81 -9.90
N THR A 167 39.57 37.55 -9.52
CA THR A 167 40.24 36.41 -10.17
C THR A 167 39.30 35.51 -10.96
N LEU A 168 37.99 35.65 -10.77
CA LEU A 168 36.94 34.78 -11.30
C LEU A 168 37.12 33.30 -10.91
N LYS A 169 37.86 33.04 -9.83
CA LYS A 169 38.02 31.70 -9.28
C LYS A 169 36.82 31.36 -8.42
N PHE A 170 36.33 30.15 -8.62
CA PHE A 170 35.18 29.58 -7.94
C PHE A 170 35.62 28.85 -6.66
N GLY A 171 34.81 28.99 -5.61
CA GLY A 171 34.99 28.34 -4.32
C GLY A 171 35.54 29.27 -3.24
N LEU A 172 34.87 29.29 -2.09
CA LEU A 172 35.29 30.00 -0.88
C LEU A 172 36.16 29.09 -0.01
N ALA A 173 37.46 29.34 0.03
CA ALA A 173 38.41 28.51 0.78
C ALA A 173 38.23 28.60 2.32
N PRO A 174 38.71 27.59 3.09
CA PRO A 174 38.75 27.64 4.55
C PRO A 174 39.38 28.92 5.09
N GLY A 175 38.71 29.56 6.06
CA GLY A 175 39.17 30.78 6.71
C GLY A 175 39.13 32.05 5.84
N LYS A 176 38.69 31.95 4.58
CA LYS A 176 38.60 33.09 3.67
C LYS A 176 37.24 33.77 3.72
N GLU A 177 37.24 35.00 3.23
CA GLU A 177 36.08 35.86 3.08
C GLU A 177 36.03 36.39 1.64
N VAL A 178 34.83 36.46 1.08
CA VAL A 178 34.56 37.12 -0.21
C VAL A 178 33.49 38.18 0.00
N SER A 179 33.69 39.35 -0.59
CA SER A 179 32.71 40.42 -0.60
C SER A 179 32.36 40.77 -2.04
N VAL A 180 31.07 40.84 -2.34
CA VAL A 180 30.57 41.25 -3.65
C VAL A 180 29.74 42.52 -3.48
N ASN A 181 30.25 43.60 -4.07
CA ASN A 181 29.67 44.95 -4.00
C ASN A 181 28.91 45.31 -5.28
N ILE A 182 28.16 46.43 -5.22
CA ILE A 182 27.08 46.85 -6.13
C ILE A 182 27.52 47.16 -7.56
N ASP A 183 28.82 47.22 -7.86
CA ASP A 183 29.33 47.71 -9.14
C ASP A 183 28.95 46.82 -10.34
N GLN A 184 28.36 45.63 -10.10
CA GLN A 184 27.77 44.74 -11.10
C GLN A 184 26.49 44.04 -10.58
N PRO A 185 25.36 44.76 -10.47
CA PRO A 185 24.15 44.26 -9.80
C PRO A 185 23.46 43.12 -10.57
N GLU A 186 23.65 43.03 -11.89
CA GLU A 186 23.13 41.96 -12.75
C GLU A 186 23.61 40.56 -12.34
N ARG A 187 24.71 40.46 -11.58
CA ARG A 187 25.28 39.16 -11.14
C ARG A 187 24.63 38.59 -9.88
N LEU A 188 23.87 39.40 -9.14
CA LEU A 188 23.28 39.04 -7.84
C LEU A 188 21.82 39.46 -7.76
N SER A 189 21.08 39.24 -8.84
CA SER A 189 19.65 39.50 -8.88
C SER A 189 18.80 38.26 -9.16
N PHE A 190 17.55 38.32 -8.74
CA PHE A 190 16.55 37.31 -9.04
C PHE A 190 15.17 37.95 -9.19
N PHE A 191 14.32 37.29 -9.97
CA PHE A 191 12.95 37.71 -10.18
C PHE A 191 12.04 37.16 -9.10
N ILE A 192 11.13 38.01 -8.64
CA ILE A 192 10.04 37.70 -7.72
C ILE A 192 8.74 37.75 -8.50
N GLY A 193 7.85 36.78 -8.28
CA GLY A 193 6.56 36.65 -8.96
C GLY A 193 5.40 36.55 -7.95
N GLU A 194 4.15 36.68 -8.40
CA GLU A 194 2.95 36.31 -7.62
C GLU A 194 2.73 37.08 -6.28
N LEU A 195 3.28 38.29 -6.16
CA LEU A 195 3.08 39.21 -5.04
C LEU A 195 1.71 39.87 -5.00
N SER A 196 1.08 39.90 -3.81
CA SER A 196 -0.07 40.77 -3.55
C SER A 196 0.37 42.23 -3.38
N ALA A 197 -0.55 43.19 -3.51
CA ALA A 197 -0.26 44.61 -3.24
C ALA A 197 0.31 44.83 -1.82
N LYS A 198 -0.18 44.05 -0.84
CA LYS A 198 0.31 44.08 0.54
C LYS A 198 1.77 43.62 0.64
N ASP A 199 2.14 42.57 -0.11
CA ASP A 199 3.51 42.05 -0.14
C ASP A 199 4.45 43.05 -0.83
N ILE A 200 4.03 43.66 -1.93
CA ILE A 200 4.79 44.70 -2.63
C ILE A 200 5.12 45.86 -1.69
N ASP A 201 4.13 46.38 -0.95
CA ASP A 201 4.33 47.50 -0.03
C ASP A 201 5.21 47.11 1.17
N TYR A 202 5.13 45.86 1.63
CA TYR A 202 6.01 45.36 2.68
C TYR A 202 7.46 45.25 2.19
N ILE A 203 7.66 44.65 1.02
CA ILE A 203 8.98 44.48 0.40
C ILE A 203 9.65 45.84 0.18
N ARG A 204 8.93 46.80 -0.42
CA ARG A 204 9.47 48.16 -0.68
C ARG A 204 9.93 48.87 0.61
N ARG A 205 9.23 48.66 1.72
CA ARG A 205 9.55 49.31 3.01
C ARG A 205 10.68 48.64 3.77
N ASN A 206 10.83 47.32 3.64
CA ASN A 206 11.68 46.53 4.54
C ASN A 206 12.91 45.91 3.88
N ILE A 207 12.99 45.83 2.55
CA ILE A 207 14.04 45.06 1.86
C ILE A 207 15.46 45.51 2.21
N SER A 208 15.70 46.80 2.41
CA SER A 208 17.03 47.33 2.73
C SER A 208 17.51 47.00 4.14
N ARG A 209 16.62 46.54 5.04
CA ARG A 209 16.93 46.31 6.47
C ARG A 209 16.72 44.87 6.90
N GLU A 210 15.76 44.17 6.29
CA GLU A 210 15.31 42.86 6.76
C GLU A 210 15.55 41.73 5.73
N PHE A 211 16.29 41.99 4.65
CA PHE A 211 16.60 40.95 3.66
C PHE A 211 17.65 39.97 4.19
N HIS A 212 17.31 38.68 4.13
CA HIS A 212 18.14 37.57 4.59
C HIS A 212 18.06 36.38 3.63
N LEU A 213 19.08 35.53 3.67
CA LEU A 213 19.12 34.27 2.94
C LEU A 213 18.97 33.12 3.92
N ASP A 214 17.90 32.35 3.81
CA ASP A 214 17.76 31.10 4.56
C ASP A 214 18.42 29.98 3.74
N VAL A 215 19.63 29.59 4.14
CA VAL A 215 20.41 28.56 3.46
C VAL A 215 19.80 27.18 3.71
N VAL A 216 19.42 26.48 2.63
CA VAL A 216 18.77 25.16 2.69
C VAL A 216 19.69 24.02 2.26
N ASP A 217 20.70 24.32 1.44
CA ASP A 217 21.69 23.35 0.99
C ASP A 217 23.05 24.01 0.73
N ILE A 218 24.10 23.18 0.72
CA ILE A 218 25.48 23.60 0.54
C ILE A 218 26.22 22.62 -0.37
N ARG A 219 27.00 23.15 -1.31
CA ARG A 219 27.87 22.37 -2.19
C ARG A 219 29.33 22.69 -1.91
N PHE A 220 30.18 21.71 -2.17
CA PHE A 220 31.62 21.79 -1.94
C PHE A 220 32.36 21.72 -3.27
N ALA A 221 33.56 22.28 -3.29
CA ALA A 221 34.53 22.04 -4.35
C ALA A 221 35.70 21.23 -3.79
N ASP A 222 36.38 20.49 -4.65
CA ASP A 222 37.62 19.78 -4.31
C ASP A 222 38.79 20.76 -4.09
N LYS A 223 38.80 21.87 -4.82
CA LYS A 223 39.76 22.98 -4.71
C LYS A 223 39.14 24.30 -5.15
N VAL A 224 39.82 25.41 -4.88
CA VAL A 224 39.53 26.71 -5.51
C VAL A 224 40.13 26.71 -6.91
N GLY A 225 39.36 27.13 -7.92
CA GLY A 225 39.82 27.13 -9.31
C GLY A 225 38.76 27.64 -10.28
N TYR A 226 39.04 27.57 -11.58
CA TYR A 226 38.03 27.85 -12.59
C TYR A 226 36.97 26.74 -12.61
N LYS A 227 35.73 27.09 -12.97
CA LYS A 227 34.56 26.21 -12.83
C LYS A 227 34.72 24.87 -13.58
N ASP A 228 35.36 24.91 -14.74
CA ASP A 228 35.71 23.75 -15.59
C ASP A 228 36.83 22.86 -15.02
N GLN A 229 37.59 23.37 -14.05
CA GLN A 229 38.73 22.69 -13.43
C GLN A 229 38.45 22.22 -11.99
N THR A 230 37.23 22.47 -11.48
CA THR A 230 36.81 22.14 -10.12
C THR A 230 35.69 21.11 -10.14
N LYS A 231 35.79 20.10 -9.28
CA LYS A 231 34.73 19.13 -9.09
C LYS A 231 33.75 19.62 -8.02
N ILE A 232 32.54 19.96 -8.45
CA ILE A 232 31.45 20.31 -7.54
C ILE A 232 30.85 19.04 -6.95
N MET A 233 30.66 19.03 -5.64
CA MET A 233 30.22 17.88 -4.88
C MET A 233 29.06 18.26 -3.96
N ASP A 234 28.06 17.38 -3.88
CA ASP A 234 27.09 17.42 -2.79
C ASP A 234 27.73 16.95 -1.46
N VAL A 235 26.96 17.02 -0.37
CA VAL A 235 27.42 16.57 0.96
C VAL A 235 27.82 15.09 0.95
N SER A 236 27.07 14.23 0.26
CA SER A 236 27.36 12.80 0.23
C SER A 236 28.70 12.49 -0.46
N GLN A 237 29.00 13.21 -1.54
CA GLN A 237 30.23 13.09 -2.32
C GLN A 237 31.43 13.70 -1.58
N ALA A 238 31.28 14.92 -1.05
CA ALA A 238 32.36 15.62 -0.35
C ALA A 238 32.80 14.89 0.94
N PHE A 239 31.87 14.15 1.55
CA PHE A 239 32.10 13.37 2.77
C PHE A 239 32.01 11.85 2.55
N ALA A 240 32.22 11.40 1.32
CA ALA A 240 32.12 9.98 0.96
C ALA A 240 32.96 9.09 1.89
N GLY A 241 34.16 9.51 2.29
CA GLY A 241 34.99 8.75 3.24
C GLY A 241 34.34 8.54 4.62
N ARG A 242 33.62 9.53 5.14
CA ARG A 242 32.91 9.44 6.45
C ARG A 242 31.58 8.70 6.33
N LEU A 243 30.97 8.71 5.15
CA LEU A 243 29.64 8.13 4.89
C LEU A 243 29.72 6.70 4.33
N ARG A 244 30.90 6.27 3.84
CA ARG A 244 31.10 4.98 3.18
C ARG A 244 30.60 3.78 4.00
N PRO A 245 30.90 3.64 5.30
CA PRO A 245 30.43 2.49 6.07
C PRO A 245 28.89 2.39 6.12
N LEU A 246 28.21 3.54 6.25
CA LEU A 246 26.75 3.59 6.24
C LEU A 246 26.19 3.30 4.84
N MET A 247 26.83 3.81 3.80
CA MET A 247 26.41 3.59 2.41
C MET A 247 26.57 2.13 1.99
N GLU A 248 27.67 1.48 2.36
CA GLU A 248 27.91 0.05 2.10
C GLU A 248 26.91 -0.82 2.84
N SER A 249 26.67 -0.55 4.13
CA SER A 249 25.63 -1.23 4.92
C SER A 249 24.24 -1.03 4.31
N LEU A 250 23.91 0.18 3.87
CA LEU A 250 22.64 0.48 3.20
C LEU A 250 22.48 -0.32 1.90
N ARG A 251 23.54 -0.43 1.10
CA ARG A 251 23.53 -1.21 -0.15
C ARG A 251 23.30 -2.69 0.12
N GLN A 252 23.96 -3.26 1.14
CA GLN A 252 23.77 -4.65 1.54
C GLN A 252 22.35 -4.91 2.02
N LEU A 253 21.82 -4.05 2.90
CA LEU A 253 20.45 -4.18 3.40
C LEU A 253 19.40 -4.01 2.31
N HIS A 254 19.63 -3.13 1.33
CA HIS A 254 18.73 -2.99 0.18
C HIS A 254 18.71 -4.25 -0.69
N ALA A 255 19.87 -4.85 -0.97
CA ALA A 255 19.95 -6.10 -1.70
C ALA A 255 19.24 -7.24 -0.95
N MET A 256 19.51 -7.38 0.35
CA MET A 256 18.85 -8.37 1.21
C MET A 256 17.33 -8.17 1.27
N ALA A 257 16.85 -6.93 1.41
CA ALA A 257 15.42 -6.64 1.42
C ALA A 257 14.74 -7.02 0.09
N ARG A 258 15.39 -6.73 -1.04
CA ARG A 258 14.89 -7.13 -2.37
C ARG A 258 14.86 -8.64 -2.55
N GLU A 259 15.91 -9.33 -2.13
CA GLU A 259 16.01 -10.79 -2.19
C GLU A 259 14.87 -11.43 -1.39
N LYS A 260 14.67 -11.02 -0.13
CA LYS A 260 13.61 -11.56 0.73
C LYS A 260 12.20 -11.26 0.20
N ASP A 261 11.97 -10.05 -0.32
CA ASP A 261 10.70 -9.69 -0.96
C ASP A 261 10.45 -10.53 -2.23
N ALA A 262 11.47 -10.77 -3.04
CA ALA A 262 11.36 -11.62 -4.22
C ALA A 262 11.03 -13.08 -3.85
N MET A 263 11.73 -13.67 -2.88
CA MET A 263 11.45 -15.01 -2.38
C MET A 263 10.01 -15.14 -1.86
N TYR A 264 9.54 -14.15 -1.09
CA TYR A 264 8.16 -14.14 -0.61
C TYR A 264 7.15 -14.06 -1.76
N LYS A 265 7.38 -13.19 -2.75
CA LYS A 265 6.48 -13.03 -3.91
C LYS A 265 6.41 -14.29 -4.77
N GLU A 266 7.53 -14.95 -4.98
CA GLU A 266 7.60 -16.22 -5.71
C GLU A 266 6.82 -17.31 -4.99
N ALA A 267 7.07 -17.53 -3.70
CA ALA A 267 6.32 -18.48 -2.88
C ALA A 267 4.81 -18.14 -2.84
N LEU A 268 4.45 -16.86 -2.75
CA LEU A 268 3.07 -16.42 -2.76
C LEU A 268 2.37 -16.70 -4.10
N LEU A 269 3.08 -16.57 -5.21
CA LEU A 269 2.57 -16.90 -6.53
C LEU A 269 2.26 -18.41 -6.64
N GLU A 270 3.22 -19.26 -6.25
CA GLU A 270 3.03 -20.71 -6.23
C GLU A 270 1.89 -21.14 -5.30
N TYR A 271 1.85 -20.58 -4.08
CA TYR A 271 0.76 -20.80 -3.13
C TYR A 271 -0.60 -20.43 -3.73
N ASN A 272 -0.71 -19.28 -4.41
CA ASN A 272 -1.98 -18.84 -4.98
C ASN A 272 -2.43 -19.73 -6.15
N ASN A 273 -1.50 -20.21 -6.97
CA ASN A 273 -1.78 -21.13 -8.06
C ASN A 273 -2.30 -22.47 -7.52
N GLU A 274 -1.62 -23.08 -6.55
CA GLU A 274 -2.07 -24.34 -5.93
C GLU A 274 -3.37 -24.16 -5.13
N LYS A 275 -3.53 -23.02 -4.45
CA LYS A 275 -4.78 -22.68 -3.74
C LYS A 275 -5.96 -22.63 -4.70
N ALA A 276 -5.79 -22.07 -5.90
CA ALA A 276 -6.86 -22.02 -6.88
C ALA A 276 -7.34 -23.42 -7.29
N GLU A 277 -6.43 -24.38 -7.44
CA GLU A 277 -6.78 -25.77 -7.74
C GLU A 277 -7.52 -26.44 -6.57
N LEU A 278 -7.08 -26.25 -5.32
CA LEU A 278 -7.82 -26.76 -4.14
C LEU A 278 -9.24 -26.19 -4.04
N LEU A 279 -9.42 -24.90 -4.35
CA LEU A 279 -10.73 -24.26 -4.36
C LEU A 279 -11.63 -24.80 -5.48
N LYS A 280 -11.06 -25.04 -6.66
CA LYS A 280 -11.75 -25.63 -7.80
C LYS A 280 -12.17 -27.08 -7.54
N GLU A 281 -11.31 -27.87 -6.89
CA GLU A 281 -11.62 -29.22 -6.45
C GLU A 281 -12.77 -29.22 -5.43
N PHE A 282 -12.72 -28.33 -4.43
CA PHE A 282 -13.82 -28.17 -3.48
C PHE A 282 -15.14 -27.85 -4.19
N VAL A 283 -15.17 -26.90 -5.12
CA VAL A 283 -16.39 -26.53 -5.87
C VAL A 283 -16.91 -27.71 -6.70
N THR A 284 -16.01 -28.45 -7.35
CA THR A 284 -16.36 -29.66 -8.13
C THR A 284 -17.01 -30.72 -7.22
N ASN A 285 -16.36 -31.04 -6.11
CA ASN A 285 -16.85 -32.03 -5.15
C ASN A 285 -18.17 -31.58 -4.50
N ALA A 286 -18.29 -30.30 -4.16
CA ALA A 286 -19.49 -29.74 -3.54
C ALA A 286 -20.67 -29.76 -4.52
N THR A 287 -20.41 -29.48 -5.81
CA THR A 287 -21.41 -29.57 -6.87
C THR A 287 -21.85 -31.02 -7.09
N SER A 288 -20.91 -31.97 -7.11
CA SER A 288 -21.21 -33.40 -7.18
C SER A 288 -22.06 -33.88 -6.00
N LEU A 289 -21.70 -33.47 -4.77
CA LEU A 289 -22.49 -33.72 -3.57
C LEU A 289 -23.90 -33.14 -3.68
N LYS A 290 -24.05 -31.90 -4.18
CA LYS A 290 -25.37 -31.28 -4.36
C LYS A 290 -26.24 -32.11 -5.31
N HIS A 291 -25.68 -32.55 -6.43
CA HIS A 291 -26.37 -33.39 -7.41
C HIS A 291 -26.75 -34.76 -6.83
N SER A 292 -25.84 -35.45 -6.14
CA SER A 292 -26.11 -36.77 -5.56
C SER A 292 -27.05 -36.72 -4.36
N ALA A 293 -27.05 -35.60 -3.63
CA ALA A 293 -27.93 -35.37 -2.49
C ALA A 293 -29.33 -34.90 -2.89
N LEU A 294 -29.55 -34.49 -4.14
CA LEU A 294 -30.85 -34.01 -4.61
C LEU A 294 -31.91 -35.11 -4.45
N ARG A 295 -33.04 -34.75 -3.85
CA ARG A 295 -34.21 -35.63 -3.70
C ARG A 295 -35.41 -35.08 -4.46
N TYR A 296 -35.62 -33.78 -4.36
CA TYR A 296 -36.70 -33.10 -5.06
C TYR A 296 -36.24 -31.73 -5.55
N LYS A 297 -36.86 -31.25 -6.63
CA LYS A 297 -36.57 -29.93 -7.21
C LYS A 297 -37.85 -29.30 -7.75
N CYS A 298 -38.00 -28.00 -7.55
CA CYS A 298 -39.09 -27.23 -8.10
C CYS A 298 -38.58 -25.87 -8.60
N ARG A 299 -39.20 -25.37 -9.68
CA ARG A 299 -38.98 -24.01 -10.20
C ARG A 299 -40.09 -23.08 -9.72
N ALA A 300 -39.80 -21.79 -9.65
CA ALA A 300 -40.76 -20.82 -9.13
C ALA A 300 -42.07 -20.81 -9.96
N GLN A 301 -43.21 -20.82 -9.26
CA GLN A 301 -44.53 -20.58 -9.88
C GLN A 301 -44.99 -19.12 -9.72
N GLY A 302 -44.14 -18.25 -9.15
CA GLY A 302 -44.42 -16.84 -8.84
C GLY A 302 -43.35 -16.25 -7.90
N SER A 303 -43.57 -15.07 -7.32
CA SER A 303 -42.59 -14.42 -6.43
C SER A 303 -42.42 -15.15 -5.09
N GLY A 304 -41.35 -15.96 -4.97
CA GLY A 304 -40.94 -16.58 -3.70
C GLY A 304 -41.84 -17.73 -3.20
N ARG A 305 -42.75 -18.23 -4.04
CA ARG A 305 -43.64 -19.36 -3.73
C ARG A 305 -43.31 -20.56 -4.60
N PHE A 306 -43.17 -21.73 -3.97
CA PHE A 306 -42.81 -22.98 -4.60
C PHE A 306 -43.68 -24.10 -4.03
N THR A 307 -44.16 -25.00 -4.87
CA THR A 307 -44.89 -26.20 -4.46
C THR A 307 -44.13 -27.41 -4.98
N VAL A 308 -43.68 -28.26 -4.07
CA VAL A 308 -43.02 -29.53 -4.42
C VAL A 308 -44.03 -30.64 -4.17
N GLU A 309 -44.47 -31.30 -5.23
CA GLU A 309 -45.44 -32.38 -5.17
C GLU A 309 -44.77 -33.71 -4.84
N GLY A 310 -45.52 -34.59 -4.17
CA GLY A 310 -45.11 -35.98 -3.97
C GLY A 310 -43.90 -36.17 -3.03
N VAL A 311 -43.71 -35.29 -2.05
CA VAL A 311 -42.59 -35.36 -1.11
C VAL A 311 -42.88 -36.41 -0.03
N ALA A 312 -41.98 -37.37 0.18
CA ALA A 312 -42.12 -38.33 1.26
C ALA A 312 -41.90 -37.66 2.63
N PRO A 313 -42.64 -38.06 3.70
CA PRO A 313 -42.38 -37.59 5.05
C PRO A 313 -40.96 -37.96 5.50
N GLY A 314 -40.26 -37.03 6.13
CA GLY A 314 -38.86 -37.21 6.52
C GLY A 314 -38.12 -35.90 6.68
N ARG A 315 -36.82 -36.00 7.00
CA ARG A 315 -35.95 -34.83 7.16
C ARG A 315 -35.20 -34.53 5.88
N TYR A 316 -35.17 -33.27 5.48
CA TYR A 316 -34.48 -32.78 4.29
C TYR A 316 -33.70 -31.50 4.59
N VAL A 317 -32.86 -31.10 3.65
CA VAL A 317 -32.26 -29.76 3.63
C VAL A 317 -32.86 -28.98 2.47
N LEU A 318 -33.54 -27.89 2.80
CA LEU A 318 -34.00 -26.91 1.84
C LEU A 318 -32.81 -26.10 1.33
N TYR A 319 -32.54 -26.16 0.03
CA TYR A 319 -31.53 -25.36 -0.64
C TYR A 319 -32.15 -24.46 -1.71
N ALA A 320 -31.71 -23.21 -1.77
CA ALA A 320 -32.09 -22.30 -2.84
C ALA A 320 -30.97 -21.30 -3.12
N ASN A 321 -30.44 -21.31 -4.35
CA ASN A 321 -29.35 -20.43 -4.76
C ASN A 321 -29.86 -19.02 -5.06
N ARG A 322 -29.01 -18.01 -4.81
CA ARG A 322 -29.20 -16.62 -5.23
C ARG A 322 -27.98 -16.11 -6.01
N PRO A 323 -28.16 -15.21 -6.98
CA PRO A 323 -27.08 -14.75 -7.87
C PRO A 323 -25.92 -14.02 -7.20
N ASN A 324 -26.04 -13.63 -5.92
CA ASN A 324 -25.02 -12.87 -5.19
C ASN A 324 -24.11 -13.74 -4.30
N GLY A 325 -23.98 -15.03 -4.57
CA GLY A 325 -23.17 -15.96 -3.77
C GLY A 325 -23.77 -16.30 -2.40
N MET A 326 -25.06 -16.03 -2.25
CA MET A 326 -25.84 -16.35 -1.05
C MET A 326 -26.83 -17.48 -1.37
N ALA A 327 -27.20 -18.24 -0.36
CA ALA A 327 -28.18 -19.30 -0.49
C ALA A 327 -29.06 -19.40 0.75
N ILE A 328 -30.25 -19.94 0.55
CA ILE A 328 -31.03 -20.57 1.60
C ILE A 328 -30.46 -21.97 1.77
N PHE A 329 -30.14 -22.34 3.00
CA PHE A 329 -29.74 -23.70 3.33
C PHE A 329 -30.19 -24.00 4.76
N TYR A 330 -31.29 -24.73 4.89
CA TYR A 330 -32.02 -24.89 6.15
C TYR A 330 -32.59 -26.32 6.28
N THR A 331 -32.47 -26.93 7.45
CA THR A 331 -33.03 -28.27 7.69
C THR A 331 -34.54 -28.17 7.92
N VAL A 332 -35.30 -29.01 7.22
CA VAL A 332 -36.77 -29.07 7.30
C VAL A 332 -37.23 -30.48 7.62
N ASP A 333 -38.24 -30.60 8.48
CA ASP A 333 -38.93 -31.86 8.74
C ASP A 333 -40.29 -31.85 8.00
N VAL A 334 -40.50 -32.85 7.14
CA VAL A 334 -41.72 -33.05 6.35
C VAL A 334 -42.61 -34.08 7.02
N LYS A 335 -43.85 -33.68 7.32
CA LYS A 335 -44.86 -34.52 7.99
C LYS A 335 -45.81 -35.15 6.97
N ALA A 336 -46.52 -36.21 7.36
CA ALA A 336 -47.52 -36.91 6.53
C ALA A 336 -48.86 -36.14 6.36
N LYS A 337 -48.81 -34.81 6.23
CA LYS A 337 -49.93 -33.92 5.90
C LYS A 337 -49.42 -32.74 5.08
N ALA A 338 -50.27 -32.15 4.24
CA ALA A 338 -49.94 -30.92 3.51
C ALA A 338 -49.44 -29.85 4.49
N GLN A 339 -48.32 -29.20 4.15
CA GLN A 339 -47.67 -28.25 5.04
C GLN A 339 -47.05 -27.08 4.26
N THR A 340 -46.98 -25.92 4.93
CA THR A 340 -46.32 -24.73 4.42
C THR A 340 -45.09 -24.42 5.26
N ILE A 341 -43.92 -24.39 4.63
CA ILE A 341 -42.65 -24.02 5.26
C ILE A 341 -42.28 -22.61 4.82
N LYS A 342 -42.06 -21.72 5.78
CA LYS A 342 -41.56 -20.36 5.53
C LYS A 342 -40.12 -20.26 6.00
N VAL A 343 -39.20 -19.94 5.09
CA VAL A 343 -37.78 -19.73 5.41
C VAL A 343 -37.38 -18.32 5.00
N GLN A 344 -36.73 -17.59 5.91
CA GLN A 344 -36.24 -16.24 5.66
C GLN A 344 -34.72 -16.12 5.80
N SER A 345 -34.07 -17.10 6.43
CA SER A 345 -32.63 -17.08 6.66
C SER A 345 -31.85 -17.30 5.36
N ILE A 346 -31.03 -16.32 5.00
CA ILE A 346 -30.10 -16.37 3.87
C ILE A 346 -28.68 -16.32 4.45
N ARG A 347 -27.77 -17.11 3.90
CA ARG A 347 -26.36 -17.17 4.31
C ARG A 347 -25.45 -17.32 3.11
N LYS A 348 -24.13 -17.19 3.30
CA LYS A 348 -23.14 -17.49 2.25
C LYS A 348 -23.39 -18.90 1.71
N ASP A 349 -23.37 -19.08 0.40
CA ASP A 349 -23.64 -20.37 -0.22
C ASP A 349 -22.69 -21.45 0.34
N PRO A 350 -23.21 -22.49 1.00
CA PRO A 350 -22.36 -23.51 1.61
C PRO A 350 -21.67 -24.41 0.59
N PHE A 351 -22.05 -24.36 -0.70
CA PHE A 351 -21.35 -25.05 -1.79
C PHE A 351 -20.22 -24.21 -2.42
N MET A 352 -20.06 -22.96 -2.00
CA MET A 352 -19.00 -22.06 -2.46
C MET A 352 -17.97 -21.82 -1.35
N PRO A 353 -16.66 -21.75 -1.66
CA PRO A 353 -15.61 -21.57 -0.67
C PRO A 353 -15.75 -20.26 0.12
#